data_AF-A0A0Q7U0C9-F1
#
_entry.id   AF-A0A0Q7U0C9-F1
#
_cell.length_a   1.000
_cell.length_b   1.000
_cell.length_c   1.000
_cell.angle_alpha   90.00
_cell.angle_beta   90.00
_cell.angle_gamma   90.00
#
_symmetry.space_group_name_H-M   'P 1'
#
loop_
_entity.id
_entity.type
_entity.pdbx_description
1 polymer ?
#
loop_
_entity_poly.entity_id
_entity_poly.type
_entity_poly.pdbx_seq_one_letter_code
_entity_poly.pdbx_strand_id
1 'polypeptide(L)'
;MGSSQKDEPGLVRQAHGLTADLTTPDRTIYWLDLVLTATVAWSGLWLAATARHPDVIAAAGLVGLLALYRGLSFIHEISHLRPKDVPGFRLGWNLLIGVPLMTPSMMYEGVHNLHHAKHRFGTAKDPEYLPLGRYSPFKLGLFAAISLLAPLGVILRSGVLVPLSFVVPPVRRFVRTKLSALVINPDFVREDNDKTRPDWLAQEIGCWLWCWGGAALTVAGVVPVRVVLTWFALFSLATFVNQLRTLVAHYWENDGEMMSFEDQFLDSVNVPPPALLPFLWAPVGLRYHALHHLLPRLPYHNLGKAHARLSAQLAATSPYHRVEEKGLFVALGKLFRRAGVTPLTVEADPVERQSA
;
A
#
# COMPACT_ATOMS: atom_id res chain seq x y z
N MET A 1 45.54 8.80 14.33
CA MET A 1 44.41 8.44 15.21
C MET A 1 43.23 8.14 14.32
N GLY A 2 43.05 6.88 13.93
CA GLY A 2 41.90 6.45 13.14
C GLY A 2 40.72 6.26 14.07
N SER A 3 39.68 7.08 13.92
CA SER A 3 38.40 6.83 14.57
C SER A 3 37.89 5.47 14.08
N SER A 4 37.76 4.51 14.99
CA SER A 4 37.27 3.19 14.63
C SER A 4 35.85 3.32 14.10
N GLN A 5 35.57 2.62 13.00
CA GLN A 5 34.22 2.43 12.44
C GLN A 5 33.20 1.81 13.42
N LYS A 6 33.59 1.50 14.66
CA LYS A 6 32.74 0.86 15.68
C LYS A 6 31.90 1.81 16.53
N ASP A 7 32.10 3.13 16.44
CA ASP A 7 31.40 4.10 17.31
C ASP A 7 30.22 4.83 16.63
N GLU A 8 29.99 4.66 15.32
CA GLU A 8 28.81 5.22 14.69
C GLU A 8 27.56 4.37 15.03
N PRO A 9 26.50 4.97 15.60
CA PRO A 9 25.25 4.25 15.79
C PRO A 9 24.73 3.76 14.43
N GLY A 10 24.29 2.51 14.31
CA GLY A 10 23.70 2.03 13.05
C GLY A 10 22.54 2.91 12.56
N LEU A 11 22.28 2.92 11.25
CA LEU A 11 21.32 3.82 10.58
C LEU A 11 19.97 3.94 11.34
N VAL A 12 19.42 2.80 11.75
CA VAL A 12 18.16 2.72 12.52
C VAL A 12 18.21 3.56 13.80
N ARG A 13 19.30 3.45 14.57
CA ARG A 13 19.46 4.16 15.84
C ARG A 13 19.62 5.65 15.63
N GLN A 14 20.39 6.07 14.63
CA GLN A 14 20.50 7.49 14.26
C GLN A 14 19.14 8.04 13.84
N ALA A 15 18.42 7.32 12.96
CA ALA A 15 17.12 7.76 12.48
C ALA A 15 16.11 7.95 13.62
N HIS A 16 16.00 6.97 14.52
CA HIS A 16 15.15 7.09 15.72
C HIS A 16 15.54 8.27 16.61
N GLY A 17 16.83 8.50 16.85
CA GLY A 17 17.29 9.61 17.67
C GLY A 17 16.94 10.97 17.08
N LEU A 18 17.09 11.12 15.76
CA LEU A 18 16.84 12.36 15.04
C LEU A 18 15.35 12.69 14.85
N THR A 19 14.45 11.72 14.97
CA THR A 19 13.01 11.90 14.68
C THR A 19 12.09 11.56 15.84
N ALA A 20 12.61 11.42 17.06
CA ALA A 20 11.81 11.00 18.23
C ALA A 20 10.60 11.92 18.49
N ASP A 21 10.76 13.23 18.28
CA ASP A 21 9.72 14.27 18.40
C ASP A 21 8.61 14.20 17.35
N LEU A 22 8.78 13.38 16.30
CA LEU A 22 7.87 13.32 15.15
C LEU A 22 6.93 12.11 15.18
N THR A 23 6.96 11.32 16.24
CA THR A 23 6.27 10.01 16.33
C THR A 23 4.80 10.09 16.75
N THR A 24 4.30 11.27 17.13
CA THR A 24 2.92 11.43 17.62
C THR A 24 1.97 11.82 16.48
N PRO A 25 0.93 11.02 16.17
CA PRO A 25 -0.08 11.39 15.18
C PRO A 25 -0.96 12.55 15.65
N ASP A 26 -1.13 13.56 14.80
CA ASP A 26 -2.13 14.61 14.98
C ASP A 26 -3.53 14.14 14.54
N ARG A 27 -4.47 14.09 15.49
CA ARG A 27 -5.84 13.62 15.25
C ARG A 27 -6.62 14.51 14.29
N THR A 28 -6.42 15.81 14.38
CA THR A 28 -7.13 16.81 13.58
C THR A 28 -6.72 16.67 12.12
N ILE A 29 -5.42 16.51 11.85
CA ILE A 29 -4.90 16.27 10.50
C ILE A 29 -5.51 15.01 9.89
N TYR A 30 -5.55 13.90 10.63
CA TYR A 30 -6.10 12.64 10.12
C TYR A 30 -7.58 12.76 9.75
N TRP A 31 -8.40 13.27 10.67
CA TRP A 31 -9.85 13.38 10.42
C TRP A 31 -10.19 14.39 9.34
N LEU A 32 -9.55 15.57 9.33
CA LEU A 32 -9.78 16.56 8.27
C LEU A 32 -9.36 16.02 6.91
N ASP A 33 -8.18 15.40 6.80
CA ASP A 33 -7.71 14.85 5.52
C ASP A 33 -8.62 13.72 5.04
N LEU A 34 -9.03 12.80 5.92
CA LEU A 34 -9.97 11.73 5.54
C LEU A 34 -11.31 12.28 5.05
N VAL A 35 -11.92 13.20 5.80
CA VAL A 35 -13.24 13.75 5.44
C VAL A 35 -13.15 14.53 4.14
N LEU A 36 -12.16 15.42 4.00
CA LEU A 36 -11.96 16.18 2.75
C LEU A 36 -11.68 15.25 1.57
N THR A 37 -10.81 14.25 1.76
CA THR A 37 -10.50 13.25 0.72
C THR A 37 -11.76 12.48 0.31
N ALA A 38 -12.55 12.01 1.26
CA ALA A 38 -13.81 11.30 0.98
C ALA A 38 -14.82 12.22 0.27
N THR A 39 -15.00 13.46 0.73
CA THR A 39 -15.89 14.44 0.08
C THR A 39 -15.48 14.67 -1.37
N VAL A 40 -14.19 14.91 -1.64
CA VAL A 40 -13.69 15.13 -3.01
C VAL A 40 -13.83 13.87 -3.87
N ALA A 41 -13.52 12.70 -3.32
CA ALA A 41 -13.65 11.41 -4.00
C ALA A 41 -15.09 11.15 -4.46
N TRP A 42 -16.06 11.23 -3.54
CA TRP A 42 -17.46 10.96 -3.84
C TRP A 42 -18.10 12.05 -4.69
N SER A 43 -17.72 13.33 -4.50
CA SER A 43 -18.20 14.43 -5.35
C SER A 43 -17.66 14.32 -6.78
N GLY A 44 -16.39 13.96 -6.93
CA GLY A 44 -15.76 13.73 -8.24
C GLY A 44 -16.43 12.58 -8.99
N LEU A 45 -16.69 11.45 -8.30
CA LEU A 45 -17.45 10.33 -8.85
C LEU A 45 -18.86 10.75 -9.27
N TRP A 46 -19.60 11.44 -8.38
CA TRP A 46 -20.96 11.88 -8.65
C TRP A 46 -21.02 12.82 -9.87
N LEU A 47 -20.13 13.82 -9.93
CA LEU A 47 -20.03 14.72 -11.08
C LEU A 47 -19.67 13.99 -12.36
N ALA A 48 -18.68 13.10 -12.34
CA ALA A 48 -18.29 12.31 -13.51
C ALA A 48 -19.43 11.41 -14.03
N ALA A 49 -20.25 10.87 -13.12
CA ALA A 49 -21.36 10.00 -13.45
C ALA A 49 -22.61 10.76 -13.93
N THR A 50 -22.81 12.01 -13.52
CA THR A 50 -24.06 12.76 -13.78
C THR A 50 -23.93 13.91 -14.77
N ALA A 51 -22.73 14.46 -14.94
CA ALA A 51 -22.49 15.54 -15.88
C ALA A 51 -22.71 15.10 -17.34
N ARG A 52 -22.97 16.08 -18.20
CA ARG A 52 -23.18 15.88 -19.65
C ARG A 52 -22.02 16.39 -20.50
N HIS A 53 -21.24 17.35 -19.98
CA HIS A 53 -20.13 17.94 -20.71
C HIS A 53 -18.88 17.05 -20.60
N PRO A 54 -18.25 16.64 -21.72
CA PRO A 54 -17.07 15.77 -21.69
C PRO A 54 -15.93 16.27 -20.81
N ASP A 55 -15.61 17.57 -20.87
CA ASP A 55 -14.51 18.13 -20.09
C ASP A 55 -14.79 18.10 -18.57
N VAL A 56 -16.05 18.31 -18.16
CA VAL A 56 -16.44 18.22 -16.76
C VAL A 56 -16.35 16.77 -16.29
N ILE A 57 -16.78 15.81 -17.12
CA ILE A 57 -16.67 14.38 -16.82
C ILE A 57 -15.20 13.99 -16.64
N ALA A 58 -14.33 14.41 -17.56
CA ALA A 58 -12.91 14.11 -17.51
C ALA A 58 -12.22 14.74 -16.29
N ALA A 59 -12.45 16.03 -16.03
CA ALA A 59 -11.85 16.73 -14.90
C ALA A 59 -12.34 16.17 -13.55
N ALA A 60 -13.65 16.00 -13.39
CA ALA A 60 -14.23 15.43 -12.17
C ALA A 60 -13.81 13.97 -11.97
N GLY A 61 -13.71 13.19 -13.06
CA GLY A 61 -13.23 11.81 -13.05
C GLY A 61 -11.77 11.72 -12.60
N LEU A 62 -10.89 12.60 -13.11
CA LEU A 62 -9.49 12.64 -12.71
C LEU A 62 -9.32 13.05 -11.24
N VAL A 63 -10.04 14.10 -10.79
CA VAL A 63 -10.00 14.54 -9.39
C VAL A 63 -10.56 13.46 -8.46
N GLY A 64 -11.69 12.85 -8.84
CA GLY A 64 -12.31 11.74 -8.12
C GLY A 64 -11.41 10.52 -8.03
N LEU A 65 -10.73 10.15 -9.14
CA LEU A 65 -9.75 9.07 -9.18
C LEU A 65 -8.61 9.31 -8.18
N LEU A 66 -7.96 10.49 -8.23
CA LEU A 66 -6.83 10.80 -7.36
C LEU A 66 -7.25 10.85 -5.88
N ALA A 67 -8.43 11.39 -5.59
CA ALA A 67 -8.98 11.42 -4.23
C ALA A 67 -9.41 10.02 -3.74
N LEU A 68 -10.04 9.20 -4.58
CA LEU A 68 -10.37 7.81 -4.26
C LEU A 68 -9.11 7.00 -3.97
N TYR A 69 -8.08 7.15 -4.81
CA TYR A 69 -6.80 6.48 -4.60
C TYR A 69 -6.11 6.94 -3.30
N ARG A 70 -6.10 8.24 -3.01
CA ARG A 70 -5.64 8.78 -1.72
C ARG A 70 -6.43 8.21 -0.55
N GLY A 71 -7.75 8.19 -0.66
CA GLY A 71 -8.66 7.64 0.35
C GLY A 71 -8.36 6.17 0.63
N LEU A 72 -8.21 5.36 -0.42
CA LEU A 72 -7.84 3.95 -0.32
C LEU A 72 -6.47 3.77 0.35
N SER A 73 -5.50 4.63 0.01
CA SER A 73 -4.12 4.55 0.52
C SER A 73 -4.00 4.73 2.04
N PHE A 74 -4.97 5.40 2.70
CA PHE A 74 -5.00 5.48 4.17
C PHE A 74 -5.06 4.12 4.86
N ILE A 75 -5.49 3.06 4.16
CA ILE A 75 -5.45 1.70 4.72
C ILE A 75 -4.04 1.31 5.19
N HIS A 76 -3.01 1.81 4.51
CA HIS A 76 -1.61 1.58 4.87
C HIS A 76 -1.24 2.24 6.19
N GLU A 77 -1.65 3.49 6.36
CA GLU A 77 -1.48 4.22 7.61
C GLU A 77 -2.25 3.56 8.77
N ILE A 78 -3.48 3.11 8.52
CA ILE A 78 -4.31 2.42 9.51
C ILE A 78 -3.62 1.15 10.05
N SER A 79 -2.85 0.44 9.24
CA SER A 79 -2.12 -0.76 9.64
C SER A 79 -0.99 -0.51 10.65
N HIS A 80 -0.52 0.74 10.78
CA HIS A 80 0.51 1.11 11.76
C HIS A 80 -0.03 1.95 12.92
N LEU A 81 -1.19 2.58 12.71
CA LEU A 81 -1.81 3.44 13.71
C LEU A 81 -2.35 2.64 14.89
N ARG A 82 -1.95 3.00 16.12
CA ARG A 82 -2.55 2.38 17.32
C ARG A 82 -3.96 2.94 17.50
N PRO A 83 -4.95 2.11 17.87
CA PRO A 83 -6.34 2.56 18.00
C PRO A 83 -6.56 3.78 18.92
N LYS A 84 -5.70 3.94 19.94
CA LYS A 84 -5.76 5.05 20.90
C LYS A 84 -5.19 6.39 20.39
N ASP A 85 -4.37 6.34 19.34
CA ASP A 85 -3.68 7.55 18.85
C ASP A 85 -4.66 8.46 18.10
N VAL A 86 -5.51 7.89 17.24
CA VAL A 86 -6.62 8.59 16.57
C VAL A 86 -7.92 7.79 16.76
N PRO A 87 -8.62 7.99 17.89
CA PRO A 87 -9.83 7.24 18.22
C PRO A 87 -10.90 7.34 17.13
N GLY A 88 -11.54 6.21 16.82
CA GLY A 88 -12.62 6.12 15.83
C GLY A 88 -12.17 6.16 14.36
N PHE A 89 -10.92 6.51 14.06
CA PHE A 89 -10.45 6.74 12.69
C PHE A 89 -10.65 5.53 11.78
N ARG A 90 -10.28 4.33 12.24
CA ARG A 90 -10.47 3.06 11.51
C ARG A 90 -11.95 2.81 11.16
N LEU A 91 -12.87 3.11 12.08
CA LEU A 91 -14.30 2.96 11.83
C LEU A 91 -14.79 4.00 10.81
N GLY A 92 -14.44 5.27 11.01
CA GLY A 92 -14.79 6.35 10.08
C GLY A 92 -14.27 6.08 8.67
N TRP A 93 -13.03 5.64 8.54
CA TRP A 93 -12.43 5.26 7.26
C TRP A 93 -13.16 4.09 6.60
N ASN A 94 -13.53 3.05 7.37
CA ASN A 94 -14.31 1.94 6.82
C ASN A 94 -15.68 2.41 6.32
N LEU A 95 -16.36 3.29 7.05
CA LEU A 95 -17.67 3.79 6.63
C LEU A 95 -17.57 4.70 5.38
N LEU A 96 -16.53 5.54 5.31
CA LEU A 96 -16.36 6.53 4.25
C LEU A 96 -15.69 5.98 2.99
N ILE A 97 -14.81 5.00 3.11
CA ILE A 97 -13.96 4.50 2.00
C ILE A 97 -13.97 2.97 1.95
N GLY A 98 -13.60 2.29 3.06
CA GLY A 98 -13.33 0.86 3.06
C GLY A 98 -14.51 -0.02 2.61
N VAL A 99 -15.68 0.14 3.24
CA VAL A 99 -16.92 -0.57 2.89
C VAL A 99 -17.47 -0.11 1.54
N PRO A 100 -17.53 1.19 1.22
CA PRO A 100 -17.94 1.65 -0.11
C PRO A 100 -17.12 1.08 -1.28
N LEU A 101 -15.84 0.79 -1.05
CA LEU A 101 -14.93 0.13 -2.01
C LEU A 101 -14.83 -1.39 -1.81
N MET A 102 -15.54 -1.97 -0.84
CA MET A 102 -15.49 -3.39 -0.47
C MET A 102 -14.07 -3.89 -0.13
N THR A 103 -13.21 -2.98 0.32
CA THR A 103 -11.83 -3.21 0.80
C THR A 103 -11.69 -2.69 2.24
N PRO A 104 -12.43 -3.25 3.21
CA PRO A 104 -12.42 -2.76 4.58
C PRO A 104 -11.06 -3.02 5.24
N SER A 105 -10.77 -2.30 6.33
CA SER A 105 -9.44 -2.27 6.96
C SER A 105 -8.97 -3.64 7.45
N MET A 106 -9.90 -4.54 7.78
CA MET A 106 -9.57 -5.92 8.14
C MET A 106 -8.77 -6.63 7.04
N MET A 107 -8.90 -6.19 5.77
CA MET A 107 -8.14 -6.74 4.66
C MET A 107 -6.65 -6.36 4.67
N TYR A 108 -6.21 -5.50 5.57
CA TYR A 108 -4.80 -5.07 5.63
C TYR A 108 -4.23 -5.04 7.04
N GLU A 109 -5.10 -4.98 8.06
CA GLU A 109 -4.73 -5.02 9.48
C GLU A 109 -3.84 -6.23 9.81
N GLY A 110 -2.62 -5.98 10.30
CA GLY A 110 -1.69 -7.07 10.62
C GLY A 110 -1.05 -7.75 9.40
N VAL A 111 -1.52 -7.52 8.17
CA VAL A 111 -0.93 -8.08 6.95
C VAL A 111 0.37 -7.34 6.64
N HIS A 112 0.27 -6.02 6.50
CA HIS A 112 1.42 -5.19 6.21
C HIS A 112 2.47 -5.23 7.34
N ASN A 113 2.07 -5.43 8.60
CA ASN A 113 3.04 -5.61 9.69
C ASN A 113 3.89 -6.89 9.53
N LEU A 114 3.39 -7.94 8.86
CA LEU A 114 4.18 -9.14 8.54
C LEU A 114 5.24 -8.84 7.49
N HIS A 115 4.96 -7.93 6.56
CA HIS A 115 5.95 -7.47 5.58
C HIS A 115 7.14 -6.80 6.29
N HIS A 116 6.92 -5.94 7.30
CA HIS A 116 7.99 -5.35 8.13
C HIS A 116 8.72 -6.33 9.06
N ALA A 117 8.24 -7.58 9.20
CA ALA A 117 8.78 -8.49 10.19
C ALA A 117 10.11 -9.09 9.68
N LYS A 118 11.18 -8.92 10.46
CA LYS A 118 12.54 -9.42 10.13
C LYS A 118 12.61 -10.88 9.65
N HIS A 119 11.79 -11.75 10.23
CA HIS A 119 11.78 -13.18 9.92
C HIS A 119 10.84 -13.56 8.76
N ARG A 120 10.21 -12.58 8.10
CA ARG A 120 9.27 -12.79 7.00
C ARG A 120 9.58 -11.95 5.77
N PHE A 121 10.04 -10.71 5.93
CA PHE A 121 10.31 -9.82 4.80
C PHE A 121 11.10 -10.54 3.71
N GLY A 122 10.61 -10.45 2.47
CA GLY A 122 11.31 -11.01 1.30
C GLY A 122 11.18 -12.52 1.14
N THR A 123 10.65 -13.24 2.13
CA THR A 123 10.47 -14.70 2.09
C THR A 123 9.11 -15.09 1.50
N ALA A 124 8.91 -16.40 1.26
CA ALA A 124 7.60 -16.93 0.84
C ALA A 124 6.44 -16.65 1.84
N LYS A 125 6.75 -16.26 3.08
CA LYS A 125 5.75 -15.87 4.11
C LYS A 125 5.40 -14.39 4.09
N ASP A 126 6.07 -13.59 3.27
CA ASP A 126 5.77 -12.18 3.11
C ASP A 126 4.50 -12.01 2.26
N PRO A 127 3.44 -11.35 2.77
CA PRO A 127 2.25 -11.06 1.97
C PRO A 127 2.51 -10.05 0.85
N GLU A 128 3.53 -9.21 0.97
CA GLU A 128 3.76 -8.06 0.10
C GLU A 128 5.04 -8.16 -0.73
N TYR A 129 5.68 -9.34 -0.74
CA TYR A 129 6.89 -9.55 -1.54
C TYR A 129 6.72 -10.64 -2.58
N LEU A 130 7.20 -10.33 -3.78
CA LEU A 130 7.52 -11.27 -4.84
C LEU A 130 8.85 -10.82 -5.46
N PRO A 131 9.65 -11.74 -6.03
CA PRO A 131 10.89 -11.39 -6.73
C PRO A 131 10.58 -10.75 -8.10
N LEU A 132 9.86 -9.63 -8.11
CA LEU A 132 9.40 -8.95 -9.32
C LEU A 132 10.58 -8.49 -10.19
N GLY A 133 11.74 -8.21 -9.61
CA GLY A 133 12.97 -7.91 -10.36
C GLY A 133 13.41 -9.07 -11.27
N ARG A 134 12.97 -10.30 -10.98
CA ARG A 134 13.23 -11.51 -11.80
C ARG A 134 12.18 -11.77 -12.86
N TYR A 135 11.05 -11.07 -12.83
CA TYR A 135 9.98 -11.28 -13.80
C TYR A 135 10.40 -10.75 -15.16
N SER A 136 9.85 -11.32 -16.24
CA SER A 136 10.00 -10.71 -17.56
C SER A 136 9.19 -9.40 -17.64
N PRO A 137 9.56 -8.45 -18.52
CA PRO A 137 8.78 -7.23 -18.74
C PRO A 137 7.29 -7.49 -19.01
N PHE A 138 6.97 -8.56 -19.74
CA PHE A 138 5.59 -8.99 -19.98
C PHE A 138 4.87 -9.39 -18.68
N LYS A 139 5.50 -10.20 -17.82
CA LYS A 139 4.92 -10.59 -16.53
C LYS A 139 4.72 -9.38 -15.60
N LEU A 140 5.63 -8.41 -15.61
CA LEU A 140 5.46 -7.14 -14.89
C LEU A 140 4.28 -6.33 -15.41
N GLY A 141 4.14 -6.24 -16.74
CA GLY A 141 2.99 -5.59 -17.37
C GLY A 141 1.66 -6.27 -17.01
N LEU A 142 1.63 -7.61 -17.02
CA LEU A 142 0.46 -8.39 -16.60
C LEU A 142 0.15 -8.21 -15.11
N PHE A 143 1.17 -8.19 -14.26
CA PHE A 143 1.03 -7.89 -12.83
C PHE A 143 0.42 -6.50 -12.58
N ALA A 144 0.80 -5.49 -13.37
CA ALA A 144 0.14 -4.20 -13.33
C ALA A 144 -1.32 -4.29 -13.81
N ALA A 145 -1.54 -4.87 -14.99
CA ALA A 145 -2.85 -4.89 -15.65
C ALA A 145 -3.94 -5.66 -14.89
N ILE A 146 -3.59 -6.74 -14.19
CA ILE A 146 -4.59 -7.54 -13.44
C ILE A 146 -5.29 -6.73 -12.34
N SER A 147 -4.63 -5.70 -11.80
CA SER A 147 -5.22 -4.82 -10.79
C SER A 147 -6.42 -4.03 -11.29
N LEU A 148 -6.61 -3.86 -12.61
CA LEU A 148 -7.81 -3.27 -13.20
C LEU A 148 -9.07 -4.11 -12.90
N LEU A 149 -8.90 -5.40 -12.61
CA LEU A 149 -9.98 -6.32 -12.25
C LEU A 149 -10.28 -6.35 -10.74
N ALA A 150 -9.57 -5.57 -9.92
CA ALA A 150 -9.80 -5.53 -8.47
C ALA A 150 -11.27 -5.27 -8.06
N PRO A 151 -12.02 -4.35 -8.70
CA PRO A 151 -13.44 -4.14 -8.38
C PRO A 151 -14.28 -5.41 -8.58
N LEU A 152 -14.01 -6.17 -9.65
CA LEU A 152 -14.68 -7.45 -9.89
C LEU A 152 -14.35 -8.47 -8.79
N GLY A 153 -13.08 -8.53 -8.37
CA GLY A 153 -12.64 -9.41 -7.29
C GLY A 153 -13.36 -9.12 -5.97
N VAL A 154 -13.48 -7.85 -5.58
CA VAL A 154 -14.16 -7.49 -4.32
C VAL A 154 -15.68 -7.60 -4.39
N ILE A 155 -16.29 -7.43 -5.58
CA ILE A 155 -17.71 -7.73 -5.81
C ILE A 155 -17.97 -9.23 -5.66
N LEU A 156 -17.16 -10.08 -6.31
CA LEU A 156 -17.29 -11.54 -6.18
C LEU A 156 -17.11 -11.97 -4.72
N ARG A 157 -16.08 -11.43 -4.06
CA ARG A 157 -15.82 -11.68 -2.64
C ARG A 157 -17.03 -11.29 -1.78
N SER A 158 -17.49 -10.05 -1.88
CA SER A 158 -18.47 -9.48 -0.94
C SER A 158 -19.91 -9.89 -1.27
N GLY A 159 -20.27 -9.94 -2.54
CA GLY A 159 -21.62 -10.27 -3.01
C GLY A 159 -21.92 -11.76 -3.02
N VAL A 160 -20.91 -12.61 -3.23
CA VAL A 160 -21.10 -14.07 -3.39
C VAL A 160 -20.40 -14.87 -2.30
N LEU A 161 -19.09 -14.69 -2.13
CA LEU A 161 -18.31 -15.59 -1.26
C LEU A 161 -18.55 -15.34 0.23
N VAL A 162 -18.69 -14.08 0.66
CA VAL A 162 -19.01 -13.73 2.05
C VAL A 162 -20.35 -14.33 2.49
N PRO A 163 -21.50 -14.10 1.82
CA PRO A 163 -22.76 -14.72 2.24
C PRO A 163 -22.71 -16.25 2.21
N LEU A 164 -22.12 -16.83 1.17
CA LEU A 164 -21.96 -18.28 1.07
C LEU A 164 -21.10 -18.84 2.22
N SER A 165 -20.13 -18.06 2.69
CA SER A 165 -19.26 -18.44 3.81
C SER A 165 -19.99 -18.61 5.14
N PHE A 166 -21.20 -18.04 5.31
CA PHE A 166 -21.99 -18.26 6.52
C PHE A 166 -22.66 -19.63 6.56
N VAL A 167 -22.79 -20.29 5.40
CA VAL A 167 -23.50 -21.57 5.27
C VAL A 167 -22.53 -22.72 4.94
N VAL A 168 -21.46 -22.44 4.18
CA VAL A 168 -20.52 -23.46 3.66
C VAL A 168 -19.16 -23.32 4.36
N PRO A 169 -18.81 -24.21 5.32
CA PRO A 169 -17.57 -24.09 6.10
C PRO A 169 -16.27 -24.08 5.26
N PRO A 170 -16.12 -24.87 4.17
CA PRO A 170 -14.97 -24.75 3.29
C PRO A 170 -14.81 -23.35 2.67
N VAL A 171 -15.91 -22.70 2.29
CA VAL A 171 -15.90 -21.33 1.77
C VAL A 171 -15.51 -20.35 2.87
N ARG A 172 -15.98 -20.54 4.11
CA ARG A 172 -15.52 -19.75 5.26
C ARG A 172 -14.03 -19.83 5.47
N ARG A 173 -13.47 -21.03 5.46
CA ARG A 173 -12.01 -21.22 5.56
C ARG A 173 -11.31 -20.47 4.44
N PHE A 174 -11.74 -20.63 3.20
CA PHE A 174 -11.13 -19.96 2.04
C PHE A 174 -11.20 -18.43 2.11
N VAL A 175 -12.38 -17.87 2.43
CA VAL A 175 -12.56 -16.41 2.58
C VAL A 175 -11.65 -15.87 3.68
N ARG A 176 -11.56 -16.56 4.82
CA ARG A 176 -10.74 -16.14 5.95
C ARG A 176 -9.25 -16.26 5.69
N THR A 177 -8.78 -17.31 5.01
CA THR A 177 -7.35 -17.56 4.85
C THR A 177 -6.75 -16.93 3.60
N LYS A 178 -7.49 -16.89 2.48
CA LYS A 178 -6.99 -16.44 1.18
C LYS A 178 -7.58 -15.12 0.70
N LEU A 179 -8.85 -14.84 1.02
CA LEU A 179 -9.54 -13.63 0.52
C LEU A 179 -9.77 -12.58 1.60
N SER A 180 -9.14 -12.71 2.77
CA SER A 180 -9.25 -11.73 3.85
C SER A 180 -8.09 -10.74 3.84
N ALA A 181 -7.18 -10.79 2.87
CA ALA A 181 -5.99 -9.95 2.84
C ALA A 181 -5.79 -9.35 1.43
N LEU A 182 -5.44 -8.07 1.38
CA LEU A 182 -4.86 -7.43 0.19
C LEU A 182 -3.36 -7.76 0.20
N VAL A 183 -2.93 -8.58 -0.76
CA VAL A 183 -1.59 -9.14 -0.82
C VAL A 183 -1.04 -9.06 -2.23
N ILE A 184 0.28 -9.10 -2.34
CA ILE A 184 1.02 -9.26 -3.59
C ILE A 184 1.31 -10.74 -3.82
N ASN A 185 1.70 -11.45 -2.76
CA ASN A 185 2.01 -12.87 -2.79
C ASN A 185 0.72 -13.72 -2.76
N PRO A 186 0.35 -14.43 -3.85
CA PRO A 186 -0.86 -15.24 -3.89
C PRO A 186 -0.78 -16.50 -3.00
N ASP A 187 0.43 -16.94 -2.67
CA ASP A 187 0.66 -18.12 -1.82
C ASP A 187 0.46 -17.79 -0.34
N PHE A 188 0.42 -16.50 0.03
CA PHE A 188 0.15 -16.07 1.39
C PHE A 188 -1.14 -16.69 1.93
N VAL A 189 -1.08 -17.15 3.18
CA VAL A 189 -2.21 -17.69 3.93
C VAL A 189 -2.25 -16.92 5.22
N ARG A 190 -3.37 -16.23 5.47
CA ARG A 190 -3.49 -15.49 6.72
C ARG A 190 -3.58 -16.47 7.90
N GLU A 191 -2.64 -16.32 8.82
CA GLU A 191 -2.61 -17.03 10.09
C GLU A 191 -3.63 -16.40 11.06
N ASP A 192 -3.93 -17.03 12.20
CA ASP A 192 -4.88 -16.51 13.22
C ASP A 192 -6.37 -16.43 12.84
N ASN A 193 -6.80 -17.25 11.87
CA ASN A 193 -8.20 -17.34 11.46
C ASN A 193 -9.11 -18.15 12.39
N ASP A 194 -8.66 -18.62 13.54
CA ASP A 194 -9.52 -19.36 14.47
C ASP A 194 -10.08 -18.47 15.59
N LYS A 195 -9.57 -17.24 15.74
CA LYS A 195 -10.06 -16.28 16.72
C LYS A 195 -11.38 -15.65 16.27
N THR A 196 -12.32 -15.49 17.20
CA THR A 196 -13.54 -14.73 16.97
C THR A 196 -13.20 -13.24 16.87
N ARG A 197 -13.58 -12.61 15.75
CA ARG A 197 -13.31 -11.21 15.45
C ARG A 197 -14.62 -10.51 15.06
N PRO A 198 -15.42 -10.04 16.04
CA PRO A 198 -16.72 -9.42 15.75
C PRO A 198 -16.56 -8.15 14.90
N ASP A 199 -15.44 -7.43 15.06
CA ASP A 199 -15.12 -6.25 14.26
C ASP A 199 -14.86 -6.57 12.78
N TRP A 200 -14.26 -7.72 12.48
CA TRP A 200 -14.08 -8.18 11.10
C TRP A 200 -15.38 -8.70 10.51
N LEU A 201 -16.16 -9.45 11.29
CA LEU A 201 -17.48 -9.91 10.85
C LEU A 201 -18.39 -8.74 10.48
N ALA A 202 -18.40 -7.67 11.29
CA ALA A 202 -19.15 -6.45 10.98
C ALA A 202 -18.71 -5.79 9.66
N GLN A 203 -17.40 -5.77 9.38
CA GLN A 203 -16.87 -5.27 8.11
C GLN A 203 -17.28 -6.14 6.91
N GLU A 204 -17.25 -7.48 7.05
CA GLU A 204 -17.71 -8.41 6.02
C GLU A 204 -19.19 -8.23 5.72
N ILE A 205 -20.03 -8.17 6.76
CA ILE A 205 -21.47 -7.92 6.63
C ILE A 205 -21.72 -6.55 6.00
N GLY A 206 -20.99 -5.51 6.41
CA GLY A 206 -21.08 -4.18 5.83
C GLY A 206 -20.81 -4.19 4.32
N CYS A 207 -19.74 -4.87 3.88
CA CYS A 207 -19.41 -4.99 2.45
C CYS A 207 -20.45 -5.82 1.69
N TRP A 208 -20.95 -6.90 2.29
CA TRP A 208 -22.00 -7.74 1.69
C TRP A 208 -23.30 -6.93 1.48
N LEU A 209 -23.77 -6.24 2.52
CA LEU A 209 -24.97 -5.40 2.46
C LEU A 209 -24.80 -4.22 1.52
N TRP A 210 -23.61 -3.59 1.48
CA TRP A 210 -23.31 -2.52 0.54
C TRP A 210 -23.38 -3.00 -0.92
N CYS A 211 -22.76 -4.15 -1.21
CA CYS A 211 -22.75 -4.75 -2.54
C CYS A 211 -24.17 -5.05 -3.03
N TRP A 212 -24.99 -5.73 -2.22
CA TRP A 212 -26.37 -6.07 -2.57
C TRP A 212 -27.31 -4.87 -2.55
N GLY A 213 -27.10 -3.92 -1.64
CA GLY A 213 -27.84 -2.65 -1.61
C GLY A 213 -27.62 -1.85 -2.89
N GLY A 214 -26.37 -1.71 -3.33
CA GLY A 214 -26.05 -1.05 -4.61
C GLY A 214 -26.67 -1.77 -5.81
N ALA A 215 -26.61 -3.10 -5.85
CA ALA A 215 -27.25 -3.90 -6.89
C ALA A 215 -28.78 -3.72 -6.91
N ALA A 216 -29.44 -3.82 -5.75
CA ALA A 216 -30.88 -3.66 -5.62
C ALA A 216 -31.35 -2.25 -6.03
N LEU A 217 -30.64 -1.20 -5.58
CA LEU A 217 -30.93 0.18 -5.98
C LEU A 217 -30.74 0.41 -7.49
N THR A 218 -29.78 -0.28 -8.11
CA THR A 218 -29.56 -0.22 -9.56
C THR A 218 -30.69 -0.91 -10.32
N VAL A 219 -31.09 -2.12 -9.89
CA VAL A 219 -32.21 -2.87 -10.47
C VAL A 219 -33.54 -2.12 -10.32
N ALA A 220 -33.75 -1.46 -9.18
CA ALA A 220 -34.92 -0.63 -8.94
C ALA A 220 -34.92 0.71 -9.73
N GLY A 221 -33.84 1.02 -10.46
CA GLY A 221 -33.71 2.26 -11.23
C GLY A 221 -33.40 3.51 -10.40
N VAL A 222 -33.15 3.36 -9.09
CA VAL A 222 -32.81 4.47 -8.18
C VAL A 222 -31.37 4.94 -8.42
N VAL A 223 -30.45 3.98 -8.61
CA VAL A 223 -29.06 4.27 -8.98
C VAL A 223 -28.89 3.99 -10.48
N PRO A 224 -28.61 5.00 -11.31
CA PRO A 224 -28.38 4.78 -12.73
C PRO A 224 -27.18 3.86 -12.97
N VAL A 225 -27.28 2.94 -13.94
CA VAL A 225 -26.18 2.04 -14.35
C VAL A 225 -24.89 2.82 -14.64
N ARG A 226 -25.01 4.04 -15.19
CA ARG A 226 -23.87 4.94 -15.42
C ARG A 226 -23.07 5.21 -14.14
N VAL A 227 -23.70 5.39 -12.99
CA VAL A 227 -23.02 5.60 -11.70
C VAL A 227 -22.20 4.37 -11.32
N VAL A 228 -22.75 3.16 -11.49
CA VAL A 228 -22.05 1.90 -11.22
C VAL A 228 -20.85 1.71 -12.15
N LEU A 229 -21.01 2.00 -13.45
CA LEU A 229 -19.94 1.90 -14.43
C LEU A 229 -18.83 2.94 -14.16
N THR A 230 -19.19 4.17 -13.79
CA THR A 230 -18.21 5.20 -13.41
C THR A 230 -17.48 4.81 -12.13
N TRP A 231 -18.18 4.29 -11.12
CA TRP A 231 -17.56 3.75 -9.89
C TRP A 231 -16.55 2.64 -10.23
N PHE A 232 -16.96 1.69 -11.07
CA PHE A 232 -16.11 0.57 -11.47
C PHE A 232 -14.85 1.08 -12.19
N ALA A 233 -15.00 1.99 -13.16
CA ALA A 233 -13.90 2.54 -13.92
C ALA A 233 -12.90 3.33 -13.05
N LEU A 234 -13.39 4.22 -12.19
CA LEU A 234 -12.52 4.99 -11.30
C LEU A 234 -11.80 4.10 -10.30
N PHE A 235 -12.49 3.09 -9.75
CA PHE A 235 -11.87 2.16 -8.82
C PHE A 235 -10.81 1.28 -9.50
N SER A 236 -11.10 0.74 -10.69
CA SER A 236 -10.11 0.02 -11.52
C SER A 236 -8.86 0.85 -11.79
N LEU A 237 -9.04 2.13 -12.15
CA LEU A 237 -7.91 3.03 -12.39
C LEU A 237 -7.14 3.35 -11.10
N ALA A 238 -7.83 3.50 -9.96
CA ALA A 238 -7.19 3.74 -8.67
C ALA A 238 -6.32 2.56 -8.25
N THR A 239 -6.80 1.33 -8.42
CA THR A 239 -6.03 0.11 -8.14
C THR A 239 -4.89 -0.09 -9.13
N PHE A 240 -5.06 0.32 -10.38
CA PHE A 240 -3.97 0.34 -11.35
C PHE A 240 -2.85 1.32 -10.99
N VAL A 241 -3.20 2.55 -10.59
CA VAL A 241 -2.21 3.50 -10.05
C VAL A 241 -1.51 2.94 -8.83
N ASN A 242 -2.26 2.30 -7.91
CA ASN A 242 -1.66 1.62 -6.77
C ASN A 242 -0.68 0.52 -7.20
N GLN A 243 -1.02 -0.28 -8.21
CA GLN A 243 -0.18 -1.38 -8.68
C GLN A 243 1.10 -0.87 -9.34
N LEU A 244 1.04 0.25 -10.07
CA LEU A 244 2.23 0.93 -10.58
C LEU A 244 3.11 1.48 -9.44
N ARG A 245 2.50 2.05 -8.39
CA ARG A 245 3.21 2.45 -7.18
C ARG A 245 3.88 1.26 -6.53
N THR A 246 3.17 0.13 -6.39
CA THR A 246 3.71 -1.11 -5.84
C THR A 246 4.97 -1.53 -6.60
N LEU A 247 4.94 -1.57 -7.94
CA LEU A 247 6.14 -1.91 -8.73
C LEU A 247 7.36 -1.03 -8.40
N VAL A 248 7.15 0.20 -7.95
CA VAL A 248 8.21 1.14 -7.57
C VAL A 248 8.49 1.18 -6.07
N ALA A 249 7.72 0.49 -5.24
CA ALA A 249 7.89 0.52 -3.78
C ALA A 249 9.21 -0.14 -3.32
N HIS A 250 9.67 -1.14 -4.06
CA HIS A 250 10.90 -1.88 -3.81
C HIS A 250 11.72 -2.06 -5.10
N TYR A 251 12.99 -2.42 -4.93
CA TYR A 251 13.86 -2.85 -6.03
C TYR A 251 13.63 -4.32 -6.42
N TRP A 252 13.04 -5.12 -5.53
CA TRP A 252 12.60 -6.49 -5.76
C TRP A 252 13.75 -7.45 -6.10
N GLU A 253 14.92 -7.25 -5.49
CA GLU A 253 16.15 -7.97 -5.84
C GLU A 253 16.32 -9.28 -5.06
N ASN A 254 15.55 -9.48 -3.98
CA ASN A 254 15.67 -10.66 -3.12
C ASN A 254 14.96 -11.89 -3.70
N ASP A 255 15.60 -13.06 -3.59
CA ASP A 255 15.15 -14.32 -4.20
C ASP A 255 14.38 -15.25 -3.23
N GLY A 256 13.89 -14.72 -2.11
CA GLY A 256 13.14 -15.50 -1.12
C GLY A 256 13.84 -15.66 0.24
N GLU A 257 15.03 -15.09 0.40
CA GLU A 257 15.83 -15.19 1.62
C GLU A 257 15.44 -14.15 2.67
N MET A 258 15.75 -14.43 3.94
CA MET A 258 15.52 -13.46 5.02
C MET A 258 16.48 -12.28 4.92
N MET A 259 15.95 -11.06 5.00
CA MET A 259 16.74 -9.84 4.89
C MET A 259 16.96 -9.16 6.26
N SER A 260 18.14 -8.58 6.47
CA SER A 260 18.39 -7.71 7.63
C SER A 260 17.55 -6.43 7.53
N PHE A 261 17.33 -5.70 8.63
CA PHE A 261 16.59 -4.43 8.56
C PHE A 261 17.23 -3.40 7.63
N GLU A 262 18.56 -3.40 7.54
CA GLU A 262 19.27 -2.52 6.61
C GLU A 262 19.05 -2.94 5.15
N ASP A 263 19.08 -4.24 4.86
CA ASP A 263 18.81 -4.75 3.52
C ASP A 263 17.35 -4.47 3.10
N GLN A 264 16.39 -4.62 4.02
CA GLN A 264 14.98 -4.29 3.77
C GLN A 264 14.82 -2.81 3.39
N PHE A 265 15.52 -1.93 4.12
CA PHE A 265 15.57 -0.51 3.81
C PHE A 265 16.19 -0.27 2.44
N LEU A 266 17.33 -0.89 2.13
CA LEU A 266 18.05 -0.74 0.86
C LEU A 266 17.30 -1.32 -0.35
N ASP A 267 16.45 -2.31 -0.15
CA ASP A 267 15.55 -2.84 -1.18
C ASP A 267 14.26 -2.02 -1.32
N SER A 268 14.05 -0.99 -0.49
CA SER A 268 12.89 -0.10 -0.55
C SER A 268 13.20 1.20 -1.27
N VAL A 269 12.18 1.92 -1.75
CA VAL A 269 12.35 3.14 -2.53
C VAL A 269 11.68 4.36 -1.88
N ASN A 270 12.38 5.49 -1.91
CA ASN A 270 11.83 6.82 -1.70
C ASN A 270 11.79 7.57 -3.04
N VAL A 271 10.77 8.42 -3.21
CA VAL A 271 10.69 9.38 -4.32
C VAL A 271 10.41 10.78 -3.73
N PRO A 272 11.43 11.39 -3.08
CA PRO A 272 11.27 12.63 -2.34
C PRO A 272 11.22 13.86 -3.28
N PRO A 273 10.96 15.07 -2.72
CA PRO A 273 11.25 16.32 -3.41
C PRO A 273 12.69 16.35 -3.96
N PRO A 274 12.95 17.03 -5.09
CA PRO A 274 12.09 18.02 -5.75
C PRO A 274 10.96 17.43 -6.63
N ALA A 275 10.80 16.11 -6.72
CA ALA A 275 9.69 15.50 -7.44
C ALA A 275 8.34 15.84 -6.77
N LEU A 276 7.44 16.52 -7.49
CA LEU A 276 6.11 16.93 -6.97
C LEU A 276 4.98 15.96 -7.34
N LEU A 277 5.09 15.27 -8.49
CA LEU A 277 4.08 14.28 -8.90
C LEU A 277 3.87 13.12 -7.91
N PRO A 278 4.87 12.64 -7.14
CA PRO A 278 4.66 11.59 -6.13
C PRO A 278 3.60 11.91 -5.08
N PHE A 279 3.27 13.18 -4.84
CA PHE A 279 2.14 13.54 -3.97
C PHE A 279 0.80 12.99 -4.46
N LEU A 280 0.65 12.74 -5.77
CA LEU A 280 -0.57 12.26 -6.40
C LEU A 280 -0.62 10.73 -6.51
N TRP A 281 0.48 10.09 -6.93
CA TRP A 281 0.51 8.64 -7.20
C TRP A 281 1.14 7.82 -6.05
N ALA A 282 1.72 8.46 -5.04
CA ALA A 282 2.14 7.83 -3.79
C ALA A 282 1.75 8.73 -2.58
N PRO A 283 0.44 8.97 -2.39
CA PRO A 283 -0.09 9.87 -1.36
C PRO A 283 0.08 9.26 0.04
N VAL A 284 -0.33 10.01 1.08
CA VAL A 284 -0.34 9.53 2.48
C VAL A 284 1.02 8.95 2.89
N GLY A 285 2.10 9.66 2.53
CA GLY A 285 3.45 9.26 2.93
C GLY A 285 4.10 8.16 2.08
N LEU A 286 3.36 7.49 1.20
CA LEU A 286 3.84 6.36 0.41
C LEU A 286 5.02 6.68 -0.50
N ARG A 287 5.23 7.96 -0.87
CA ARG A 287 6.44 8.39 -1.58
C ARG A 287 7.72 8.24 -0.76
N TYR A 288 7.62 8.02 0.55
CA TYR A 288 8.74 7.79 1.44
C TYR A 288 8.73 6.33 1.94
N HIS A 289 8.51 5.36 1.05
CA HIS A 289 8.33 3.95 1.42
C HIS A 289 9.56 3.34 2.09
N ALA A 290 10.77 3.68 1.65
CA ALA A 290 11.99 3.26 2.34
C ALA A 290 12.10 3.87 3.75
N LEU A 291 11.82 5.16 3.89
CA LEU A 291 11.80 5.81 5.22
C LEU A 291 10.74 5.18 6.13
N HIS A 292 9.61 4.78 5.56
CA HIS A 292 8.57 4.06 6.27
C HIS A 292 9.06 2.70 6.77
N HIS A 293 9.81 1.93 5.97
CA HIS A 293 10.48 0.71 6.46
C HIS A 293 11.49 0.98 7.59
N LEU A 294 12.17 2.12 7.55
CA LEU A 294 13.10 2.52 8.61
C LEU A 294 12.38 2.96 9.90
N LEU A 295 11.24 3.64 9.78
CA LEU A 295 10.48 4.24 10.87
C LEU A 295 8.96 4.00 10.70
N PRO A 296 8.47 2.75 10.81
CA PRO A 296 7.10 2.38 10.39
C PRO A 296 5.98 2.98 11.23
N ARG A 297 6.31 3.51 12.41
CA ARG A 297 5.37 4.18 13.31
C ARG A 297 5.30 5.69 13.13
N LEU A 298 6.10 6.26 12.23
CA LEU A 298 6.06 7.69 11.98
C LEU A 298 4.77 8.02 11.21
N PRO A 299 3.91 8.91 11.71
CA PRO A 299 2.67 9.25 11.02
C PRO A 299 2.98 9.87 9.64
N TYR A 300 2.18 9.53 8.63
CA TYR A 300 2.47 9.94 7.24
C TYR A 300 2.74 11.44 7.06
N HIS A 301 2.05 12.31 7.80
CA HIS A 301 2.18 13.77 7.68
C HIS A 301 3.52 14.30 8.22
N ASN A 302 4.27 13.49 8.98
CA ASN A 302 5.61 13.84 9.45
C ASN A 302 6.75 13.24 8.61
N LEU A 303 6.47 12.30 7.68
CA LEU A 303 7.52 11.64 6.88
C LEU A 303 8.34 12.63 6.06
N GLY A 304 7.72 13.68 5.50
CA GLY A 304 8.46 14.71 4.77
C GLY A 304 9.42 15.50 5.65
N LYS A 305 9.00 15.85 6.87
CA LYS A 305 9.84 16.54 7.86
C LYS A 305 10.97 15.64 8.36
N ALA A 306 10.67 14.37 8.62
CA ALA A 306 11.66 13.37 9.00
C ALA A 306 12.71 13.19 7.88
N HIS A 307 12.26 13.02 6.63
CA HIS A 307 13.16 12.88 5.49
C HIS A 307 14.10 14.07 5.32
N ALA A 308 13.56 15.30 5.37
CA ALA A 308 14.38 16.52 5.27
C ALA A 308 15.42 16.60 6.41
N ARG A 309 15.03 16.22 7.63
CA ARG A 309 15.93 16.24 8.79
C ARG A 309 17.03 15.19 8.69
N LEU A 310 16.68 13.95 8.31
CA LEU A 310 17.64 12.87 8.14
C LEU A 310 18.61 13.17 7.01
N SER A 311 18.10 13.66 5.87
CA SER A 311 18.94 14.02 4.73
C SER A 311 19.96 15.11 5.04
N ALA A 312 19.63 16.03 5.95
CA ALA A 312 20.51 17.12 6.34
C ALA A 312 21.54 16.74 7.42
N GLN A 313 21.24 15.75 8.27
CA GLN A 313 22.06 15.43 9.45
C GLN A 313 22.88 14.14 9.31
N LEU A 314 22.45 13.21 8.47
CA LEU A 314 23.23 12.01 8.18
C LEU A 314 24.41 12.36 7.26
N ALA A 315 25.52 11.63 7.43
CA ALA A 315 26.68 11.79 6.55
C ALA A 315 26.30 11.49 5.10
N ALA A 316 26.91 12.19 4.14
CA ALA A 316 26.65 11.96 2.71
C ALA A 316 26.94 10.52 2.24
N THR A 317 27.81 9.81 2.96
CA THR A 317 28.14 8.39 2.74
C THR A 317 27.13 7.42 3.34
N SER A 318 26.13 7.92 4.08
CA SER A 318 25.12 7.10 4.73
C SER A 318 24.32 6.28 3.70
N PRO A 319 24.02 4.99 3.99
CA PRO A 319 23.13 4.19 3.15
C PRO A 319 21.75 4.82 2.96
N TYR A 320 21.35 5.76 3.82
CA TYR A 320 20.10 6.50 3.72
C TYR A 320 19.85 7.13 2.34
N HIS A 321 20.90 7.60 1.67
CA HIS A 321 20.79 8.31 0.39
C HIS A 321 20.71 7.37 -0.84
N ARG A 322 20.84 6.05 -0.64
CA ARG A 322 20.92 5.07 -1.75
C ARG A 322 19.57 4.61 -2.29
N VAL A 323 18.48 4.96 -1.61
CA VAL A 323 17.12 4.46 -1.86
C VAL A 323 16.24 5.47 -2.61
N GLU A 324 16.84 6.54 -3.15
CA GLU A 324 16.09 7.64 -3.76
C GLU A 324 15.95 7.49 -5.28
N GLU A 325 14.72 7.65 -5.77
CA GLU A 325 14.38 7.70 -7.18
C GLU A 325 13.81 9.06 -7.58
N LYS A 326 13.97 9.42 -8.86
CA LYS A 326 13.55 10.74 -9.38
C LYS A 326 12.08 10.83 -9.76
N GLY A 327 11.38 9.70 -9.84
CA GLY A 327 9.98 9.65 -10.26
C GLY A 327 9.54 8.25 -10.69
N LEU A 328 8.21 8.08 -10.82
CA LEU A 328 7.56 6.82 -11.18
C LEU A 328 8.16 6.20 -12.46
N PHE A 329 8.20 6.96 -13.56
CA PHE A 329 8.65 6.43 -14.85
C PHE A 329 10.14 6.09 -14.89
N VAL A 330 10.97 6.81 -14.11
CA VAL A 330 12.40 6.51 -14.00
C VAL A 330 12.60 5.19 -13.29
N ALA A 331 11.93 4.99 -12.15
CA ALA A 331 12.00 3.77 -11.37
C ALA A 331 11.41 2.56 -12.12
N LEU A 332 10.22 2.71 -12.73
CA LEU A 332 9.64 1.69 -13.59
C LEU A 332 10.57 1.34 -14.75
N GLY A 333 11.16 2.34 -15.42
CA GLY A 333 12.11 2.10 -16.51
C GLY A 333 13.35 1.33 -16.05
N LYS A 334 13.86 1.58 -14.84
CA LYS A 334 14.96 0.81 -14.25
C LYS A 334 14.53 -0.64 -13.99
N LEU A 335 13.37 -0.85 -13.35
CA LEU A 335 12.83 -2.19 -13.08
C LEU A 335 12.64 -2.97 -14.38
N PHE A 336 11.94 -2.41 -15.38
CA PHE A 336 11.68 -3.08 -16.66
C PHE A 336 12.93 -3.36 -17.48
N ARG A 337 14.01 -2.57 -17.33
CA ARG A 337 15.30 -2.87 -17.98
C ARG A 337 16.08 -4.00 -17.31
N ARG A 338 15.97 -4.12 -15.99
CA ARG A 338 16.62 -5.20 -15.22
C ARG A 338 15.80 -6.49 -15.24
N ALA A 339 14.49 -6.38 -15.44
CA ALA A 339 13.53 -7.48 -15.52
C ALA A 339 14.00 -8.58 -16.47
N GLY A 340 14.21 -9.79 -15.94
CA GLY A 340 14.65 -10.95 -16.71
C GLY A 340 16.15 -11.00 -17.02
N VAL A 341 16.94 -10.01 -16.54
CA VAL A 341 18.41 -10.09 -16.56
C VAL A 341 18.85 -10.81 -15.29
N THR A 342 19.26 -12.07 -15.42
CA THR A 342 19.96 -12.77 -14.33
C THR A 342 21.23 -11.99 -14.02
N PRO A 343 21.51 -11.61 -12.75
CA PRO A 343 22.79 -11.02 -12.43
C PRO A 343 23.86 -12.02 -12.84
N LEU A 344 24.83 -11.57 -13.62
CA LEU A 344 26.06 -12.32 -13.80
C LEU A 344 26.57 -12.60 -12.39
N THR A 345 26.80 -13.88 -12.06
CA THR A 345 27.49 -14.26 -10.83
C THR A 345 28.83 -13.53 -10.84
N VAL A 346 28.93 -12.43 -10.10
CA VAL A 346 30.21 -11.83 -9.79
C VAL A 346 30.85 -12.83 -8.83
N GLU A 347 31.79 -13.64 -9.32
CA GLU A 347 32.67 -14.42 -8.46
C GLU A 347 33.25 -13.45 -7.43
N ALA A 348 32.98 -13.74 -6.15
CA ALA A 348 33.55 -12.97 -5.05
C ALA A 348 35.07 -12.95 -5.20
N ASP A 349 35.65 -11.76 -5.21
CA ASP A 349 37.09 -11.53 -5.27
C ASP A 349 37.75 -12.31 -4.10
N PRO A 350 38.77 -13.16 -4.31
CA PRO A 350 39.34 -14.04 -3.28
C PRO A 350 39.86 -13.33 -2.02
N VAL A 351 39.95 -11.99 -2.04
CA VAL A 351 40.51 -11.18 -0.96
C VAL A 351 39.61 -11.11 0.28
N GLU A 352 38.29 -11.34 0.17
CA GLU A 352 37.37 -11.28 1.33
C GLU A 352 37.37 -12.52 2.24
N ARG A 353 38.09 -13.60 1.89
CA ARG A 353 38.14 -14.83 2.71
C ARG A 353 39.21 -14.84 3.81
N GLN A 354 40.08 -13.83 3.91
CA GLN A 354 41.22 -13.86 4.85
C GLN A 354 41.02 -13.10 6.17
N SER A 355 39.81 -12.64 6.50
CA SER A 355 39.56 -11.92 7.75
C SER A 355 38.35 -12.38 8.56
N ALA A 356 37.96 -13.66 8.44
CA ALA A 356 36.99 -14.31 9.32
C ALA A 356 37.70 -15.14 10.41
#